data_AF-A0A433VJ18-F1
#
_entry.id   AF-A0A433VJ18-F1
#
_cell.length_a   1.000
_cell.length_b   1.000
_cell.length_c   1.000
_cell.angle_alpha   90.00
_cell.angle_beta   90.00
_cell.angle_gamma   90.00
#
_symmetry.space_group_name_H-M   'P 1'
#
loop_
_entity.id
_entity.type
_entity.pdbx_description
1 polymer ?
#
loop_
_entity_poly.entity_id
_entity_poly.type
_entity_poly.pdbx_seq_one_letter_code
_entity_poly.pdbx_strand_id
1 'polypeptide(L)'
;MPITIRKDIAYTILKKISDSGQEMHEVKFEDADLAGLNVTEADLLGHLDYLNQNHFIKAKFSGNAYAEPAKLAEEILHPEKIEFEGGEITEKGRKLLNKIETELSKASGGAEVNIASKDLPFLEKVLLRSGLEDIFDARDVTEVVFRVMRDLMTTEAADRVEAELHKEALPAEDKSLQMEIADLWHDTNPIVGFLSRVRPPWQGPGIFKIDSDRFLFRVANESSFSHEVDREQVVKAVFSATKEELSQERIQEIASWLPDYVRKLWEEA
;
A
#
# COMPACT_ATOMS: atom_id res chain seq x y z
N MET A 1 -8.90 21.87 8.32
CA MET A 1 -7.71 21.15 7.83
C MET A 1 -7.95 20.81 6.36
N PRO A 2 -6.98 20.94 5.44
CA PRO A 2 -7.18 20.50 4.07
C PRO A 2 -7.28 18.97 4.06
N ILE A 3 -8.42 18.44 3.60
CA ILE A 3 -8.65 17.00 3.44
C ILE A 3 -7.90 16.58 2.17
N THR A 4 -6.97 15.64 2.29
CA THR A 4 -6.29 15.03 1.15
C THR A 4 -7.25 14.07 0.45
N ILE A 5 -7.53 14.31 -0.83
CA ILE A 5 -8.51 13.51 -1.58
C ILE A 5 -7.86 12.24 -2.09
N ARG A 6 -8.35 11.11 -1.60
CA ARG A 6 -7.99 9.76 -2.02
C ARG A 6 -8.76 9.37 -3.27
N LYS A 7 -8.04 8.93 -4.31
CA LYS A 7 -8.58 8.65 -5.65
C LYS A 7 -9.48 7.42 -5.68
N ASP A 8 -9.20 6.42 -4.86
CA ASP A 8 -9.98 5.20 -4.67
C ASP A 8 -11.36 5.48 -4.07
N ILE A 9 -11.43 6.28 -3.00
CA ILE A 9 -12.70 6.73 -2.41
C ILE A 9 -13.48 7.59 -3.41
N ALA A 10 -12.80 8.53 -4.08
CA ALA A 10 -13.42 9.36 -5.10
C ALA A 10 -13.96 8.53 -6.28
N TYR A 11 -13.24 7.49 -6.71
CA TYR A 11 -13.70 6.54 -7.71
C TYR A 11 -14.97 5.82 -7.25
N THR A 12 -14.95 5.21 -6.07
CA THR A 12 -16.10 4.49 -5.51
C THR A 12 -17.32 5.39 -5.39
N ILE A 13 -17.17 6.62 -4.88
CA ILE A 13 -18.27 7.60 -4.78
C ILE A 13 -18.82 7.96 -6.16
N LEU A 14 -17.94 8.36 -7.09
CA LEU A 14 -18.37 8.78 -8.43
C LEU A 14 -19.00 7.63 -9.21
N LYS A 15 -18.45 6.42 -9.09
CA LYS A 15 -18.94 5.21 -9.74
C LYS A 15 -20.30 4.82 -9.19
N LYS A 16 -20.47 4.78 -7.86
CA LYS A 16 -21.75 4.46 -7.21
C LYS A 16 -22.85 5.45 -7.59
N ILE A 17 -22.56 6.76 -7.58
CA ILE A 17 -23.51 7.80 -8.00
C ILE A 17 -23.81 7.68 -9.50
N SER A 18 -22.82 7.39 -10.34
CA SER A 18 -23.03 7.24 -11.78
C SER A 18 -23.88 6.01 -12.14
N ASP A 19 -23.65 4.88 -11.45
CA ASP A 19 -24.34 3.61 -11.71
C ASP A 19 -25.78 3.63 -11.17
N SER A 20 -26.06 4.47 -10.16
CA SER A 20 -27.37 4.60 -9.53
C SER A 20 -28.33 5.53 -10.32
N GLY A 21 -27.83 6.34 -11.26
CA GLY A 21 -28.67 7.14 -12.17
C GLY A 21 -27.99 8.36 -12.81
N GLN A 22 -28.59 8.92 -13.86
CA GLN A 22 -28.06 10.12 -14.55
C GLN A 22 -28.61 11.46 -14.04
N GLU A 23 -29.76 11.45 -13.37
CA GLU A 23 -30.42 12.62 -12.76
C GLU A 23 -30.34 12.54 -11.23
N MET A 24 -30.94 13.46 -10.49
CA MET A 24 -30.95 13.40 -9.02
C MET A 24 -31.68 12.14 -8.53
N HIS A 25 -30.96 11.23 -7.87
CA HIS A 25 -31.52 9.96 -7.37
C HIS A 25 -30.96 9.61 -6.00
N GLU A 26 -31.66 8.72 -5.28
CA GLU A 26 -31.23 8.20 -3.98
C GLU A 26 -29.98 7.33 -4.16
N VAL A 27 -28.93 7.61 -3.39
CA VAL A 27 -27.66 6.87 -3.41
C VAL A 27 -27.42 6.33 -2.02
N LYS A 28 -27.19 5.03 -1.90
CA LYS A 28 -26.84 4.36 -0.64
C LYS A 28 -25.46 3.76 -0.75
N PHE A 29 -24.63 4.04 0.23
CA PHE A 29 -23.35 3.38 0.42
C PHE A 29 -23.54 2.28 1.44
N GLU A 30 -23.12 1.06 1.09
CA GLU A 30 -23.11 -0.09 1.98
C GLU A 30 -21.65 -0.42 2.35
N ASP A 31 -21.45 -1.16 3.44
CA ASP A 31 -20.11 -1.60 3.85
C ASP A 31 -19.36 -2.33 2.73
N ALA A 32 -20.07 -3.07 1.89
CA ALA A 32 -19.50 -3.78 0.75
C ALA A 32 -18.91 -2.84 -0.32
N ASP A 33 -19.47 -1.63 -0.48
CA ASP A 33 -18.96 -0.64 -1.44
C ASP A 33 -17.64 -0.03 -0.98
N LEU A 34 -17.43 0.01 0.34
CA LEU A 34 -16.29 0.65 0.99
C LEU A 34 -15.31 -0.37 1.58
N ALA A 35 -15.62 -1.66 1.45
CA ALA A 35 -14.83 -2.77 1.96
C ALA A 35 -13.41 -2.72 1.37
N GLY A 36 -12.41 -2.77 2.23
CA GLY A 36 -11.00 -2.71 1.84
C GLY A 36 -10.45 -1.30 1.58
N LEU A 37 -11.27 -0.25 1.69
CA LEU A 37 -10.81 1.14 1.56
C LEU A 37 -10.39 1.78 2.89
N ASN A 38 -10.60 1.12 4.04
CA ASN A 38 -10.30 1.65 5.39
C ASN A 38 -10.73 3.12 5.54
N VAL A 39 -12.04 3.34 5.34
CA VAL A 39 -12.66 4.68 5.31
C VAL A 39 -13.43 4.89 6.60
N THR A 40 -13.21 6.01 7.28
CA THR A 40 -14.07 6.43 8.39
C THR A 40 -15.26 7.25 7.89
N GLU A 41 -16.27 7.46 8.73
CA GLU A 41 -17.44 8.28 8.35
C GLU A 41 -17.01 9.71 8.00
N ALA A 42 -16.05 10.25 8.77
CA ALA A 42 -15.45 11.55 8.52
C ALA A 42 -14.69 11.60 7.18
N ASP A 43 -13.99 10.52 6.80
CA ASP A 43 -13.33 10.44 5.50
C ASP A 43 -14.34 10.44 4.37
N LEU A 44 -15.38 9.60 4.45
CA LEU A 44 -16.43 9.53 3.43
C LEU A 44 -17.13 10.88 3.28
N LEU A 45 -17.55 11.50 4.39
CA LEU A 45 -18.16 12.82 4.39
C LEU A 45 -17.23 13.91 3.85
N GLY A 46 -15.94 13.86 4.18
CA GLY A 46 -14.94 14.78 3.68
C GLY A 46 -14.74 14.70 2.16
N HIS A 47 -14.73 13.49 1.61
CA HIS A 47 -14.63 13.26 0.16
C HIS A 47 -15.91 13.69 -0.56
N LEU A 48 -17.08 13.43 0.03
CA LEU A 48 -18.35 13.89 -0.50
C LEU A 48 -18.46 15.41 -0.53
N ASP A 49 -18.08 16.09 0.56
CA ASP A 49 -18.04 17.55 0.65
C ASP A 49 -17.11 18.15 -0.39
N TYR A 50 -15.89 17.62 -0.52
CA TYR A 50 -14.97 18.06 -1.56
C TYR A 50 -15.52 17.89 -2.97
N LEU A 51 -16.05 16.70 -3.30
CA LEU A 51 -16.58 16.42 -4.63
C LEU A 51 -17.78 17.33 -4.97
N ASN A 52 -18.59 17.66 -3.97
CA ASN A 52 -19.74 18.55 -4.10
C ASN A 52 -19.31 20.02 -4.25
N GLN A 53 -18.42 20.52 -3.38
CA GLN A 53 -17.89 21.90 -3.42
C GLN A 53 -17.15 22.18 -4.72
N ASN A 54 -16.44 21.19 -5.27
CA ASN A 54 -15.72 21.32 -6.54
C ASN A 54 -16.58 21.00 -7.77
N HIS A 55 -17.89 20.80 -7.58
CA HIS A 55 -18.88 20.56 -8.63
C HIS A 55 -18.63 19.29 -9.46
N PHE A 56 -18.01 18.27 -8.90
CA PHE A 56 -17.92 16.94 -9.52
C PHE A 56 -19.22 16.15 -9.36
N ILE A 57 -19.90 16.34 -8.24
CA ILE A 57 -21.25 15.86 -8.00
C ILE A 57 -22.14 17.04 -7.61
N LYS A 58 -23.45 16.86 -7.74
CA LYS A 58 -24.44 17.59 -6.96
C LYS A 58 -25.01 16.58 -5.99
N ALA A 59 -24.71 16.73 -4.71
CA ALA A 59 -25.23 15.84 -3.70
C ALA A 59 -25.82 16.64 -2.54
N LYS A 60 -26.88 16.11 -1.95
CA LYS A 60 -27.41 16.56 -0.66
C LYS A 60 -27.28 15.42 0.32
N PHE A 61 -26.56 15.67 1.40
CA PHE A 61 -26.33 14.69 2.46
C PHE A 61 -26.29 15.37 3.83
N SER A 62 -26.72 14.65 4.86
CA SER A 62 -26.65 15.08 6.26
C SER A 62 -25.57 14.29 7.02
N GLY A 63 -24.88 14.95 7.95
CA GLY A 63 -23.73 14.39 8.70
C GLY A 63 -22.76 15.48 9.16
N ASN A 64 -21.86 15.19 10.09
CA ASN A 64 -20.87 16.16 10.57
C ASN A 64 -19.43 15.68 10.32
N ALA A 65 -18.85 16.07 9.18
CA ALA A 65 -17.45 15.81 8.83
C ALA A 65 -16.42 16.51 9.74
N TYR A 66 -16.88 17.38 10.64
CA TYR A 66 -16.06 18.20 11.54
C TYR A 66 -16.48 18.03 13.01
N ALA A 67 -17.11 16.89 13.36
CA ALA A 67 -17.41 16.58 14.75
C ALA A 67 -16.11 16.54 15.57
N GLU A 68 -16.18 16.90 16.86
CA GLU A 68 -14.99 16.94 17.70
C GLU A 68 -14.26 15.59 17.67
N PRO A 69 -12.92 15.55 17.48
CA PRO A 69 -12.14 14.31 17.34
C PRO A 69 -12.36 13.30 18.47
N ALA A 70 -12.65 13.79 19.67
CA ALA A 70 -12.93 12.97 20.85
C ALA A 70 -14.25 12.18 20.77
N LYS A 71 -15.18 12.54 19.88
CA LYS A 71 -16.43 11.80 19.64
C LYS A 71 -16.34 10.83 18.45
N LEU A 72 -15.41 11.05 17.53
CA LEU A 72 -15.20 10.23 16.32
C LEU A 72 -14.36 8.98 16.59
N ALA A 73 -13.47 9.01 17.60
CA ALA A 73 -12.58 7.90 17.92
C ALA A 73 -13.30 6.64 18.46
N GLU A 74 -14.59 6.75 18.83
CA GLU A 74 -15.40 5.63 19.33
C GLU A 74 -16.45 5.14 18.30
N GLU A 75 -16.59 5.79 17.14
CA GLU A 75 -17.66 5.47 16.19
C GLU A 75 -17.16 4.57 15.05
N ILE A 76 -17.59 3.31 15.08
CA ILE A 76 -17.49 2.37 13.96
C ILE A 76 -18.15 3.02 12.73
N LEU A 77 -17.56 2.86 11.55
CA LEU A 77 -18.15 3.36 10.30
C LEU A 77 -19.57 2.80 10.16
N HIS A 78 -20.55 3.70 10.04
CA HIS A 78 -21.94 3.37 9.76
C HIS A 78 -22.38 4.16 8.52
N PRO A 79 -22.02 3.73 7.31
CA PRO A 79 -22.33 4.46 6.07
C PRO A 79 -23.84 4.71 5.92
N GLU A 80 -24.66 3.83 6.49
CA GLU A 80 -26.12 3.93 6.54
C GLU A 80 -26.67 5.10 7.37
N LYS A 81 -25.85 5.70 8.26
CA LYS A 81 -26.24 6.86 9.06
C LYS A 81 -26.10 8.19 8.31
N ILE A 82 -25.35 8.20 7.19
CA ILE A 82 -25.25 9.38 6.33
C ILE A 82 -26.53 9.44 5.49
N GLU A 83 -27.45 10.35 5.81
CA GLU A 83 -28.67 10.47 5.01
C GLU A 83 -28.35 11.15 3.69
N PHE A 84 -28.37 10.39 2.61
CA PHE A 84 -28.28 10.91 1.24
C PHE A 84 -29.67 11.26 0.72
N GLU A 85 -29.97 12.54 0.60
CA GLU A 85 -31.21 13.01 -0.04
C GLU A 85 -31.15 12.85 -1.57
N GLY A 86 -29.94 12.80 -2.14
CA GLY A 86 -29.71 12.38 -3.52
C GLY A 86 -28.36 12.80 -4.08
N GLY A 87 -27.87 12.08 -5.09
CA GLY A 87 -26.65 12.38 -5.86
C GLY A 87 -26.89 12.47 -7.36
N GLU A 88 -26.23 13.40 -8.05
CA GLU A 88 -26.14 13.52 -9.51
C GLU A 88 -24.67 13.73 -9.86
N ILE A 89 -24.13 12.90 -10.75
CA ILE A 89 -22.79 13.12 -11.29
C ILE A 89 -22.83 14.21 -12.38
N THR A 90 -22.03 15.26 -12.22
CA THR A 90 -21.95 16.34 -13.21
C THR A 90 -21.13 15.91 -14.42
N GLU A 91 -21.15 16.69 -15.50
CA GLU A 91 -20.25 16.45 -16.64
C GLU A 91 -18.76 16.52 -16.23
N LYS A 92 -18.43 17.39 -15.26
CA LYS A 92 -17.08 17.49 -14.68
C LYS A 92 -16.73 16.23 -13.88
N GLY A 93 -17.68 15.69 -13.10
CA GLY A 93 -17.54 14.42 -12.40
C GLY A 93 -17.35 13.24 -13.34
N ARG A 94 -18.12 13.16 -14.43
CA ARG A 94 -17.96 12.10 -15.45
C ARG A 94 -16.59 12.17 -16.13
N LYS A 95 -16.09 13.37 -16.42
CA LYS A 95 -14.73 13.54 -16.96
C LYS A 95 -13.67 13.06 -15.96
N LEU A 96 -13.85 13.32 -14.66
CA LEU A 96 -12.95 12.83 -13.63
C LEU A 96 -13.06 11.30 -13.49
N LEU A 97 -14.27 10.73 -13.46
CA LEU A 97 -14.50 9.29 -13.40
C LEU A 97 -13.87 8.60 -14.62
N ASN A 98 -14.15 9.06 -15.83
CA ASN A 98 -13.56 8.52 -17.05
C ASN A 98 -12.03 8.68 -17.05
N LYS A 99 -11.50 9.77 -16.50
CA LYS A 99 -10.05 9.96 -16.37
C LYS A 99 -9.45 8.91 -15.43
N ILE A 100 -10.07 8.69 -14.27
CA ILE A 100 -9.65 7.65 -13.32
C ILE A 100 -9.79 6.26 -13.96
N GLU A 101 -10.92 5.94 -14.58
CA GLU A 101 -11.13 4.67 -15.30
C GLU A 101 -10.14 4.48 -16.44
N THR A 102 -9.78 5.54 -17.16
CA THR A 102 -8.78 5.48 -18.24
C THR A 102 -7.38 5.31 -17.68
N GLU A 103 -7.04 5.97 -16.57
CA GLU A 103 -5.77 5.77 -15.85
C GLU A 103 -5.67 4.33 -15.35
N LEU A 104 -6.73 3.81 -14.73
CA LEU A 104 -6.84 2.42 -14.29
C LEU A 104 -6.76 1.45 -15.48
N SER A 105 -7.49 1.69 -16.56
CA SER A 105 -7.50 0.82 -17.75
C SER A 105 -6.19 0.86 -18.53
N LYS A 106 -5.49 1.99 -18.55
CA LYS A 106 -4.14 2.11 -19.14
C LYS A 106 -3.08 1.44 -18.28
N ALA A 107 -3.23 1.49 -16.95
CA ALA A 107 -2.42 0.69 -16.05
C ALA A 107 -2.68 -0.82 -16.23
N SER A 108 -3.90 -1.22 -16.62
CA SER A 108 -4.31 -2.63 -16.78
C SER A 108 -4.32 -3.17 -18.23
N GLY A 109 -3.90 -2.41 -19.24
CA GLY A 109 -3.75 -2.91 -20.62
C GLY A 109 -5.04 -3.28 -21.39
N GLY A 110 -6.22 -2.81 -20.94
CA GLY A 110 -7.48 -2.98 -21.68
C GLY A 110 -7.95 -4.44 -21.82
N ALA A 111 -8.35 -5.07 -20.73
CA ALA A 111 -9.18 -6.28 -20.72
C ALA A 111 -10.22 -6.18 -19.60
N GLU A 112 -11.43 -6.67 -19.83
CA GLU A 112 -12.48 -6.73 -18.83
C GLU A 112 -11.99 -7.43 -17.55
N VAL A 113 -12.31 -6.79 -16.42
CA VAL A 113 -11.72 -6.97 -15.11
C VAL A 113 -11.96 -8.39 -14.55
N ASN A 114 -10.90 -9.21 -14.59
CA ASN A 114 -10.63 -10.24 -13.60
C ASN A 114 -9.28 -9.85 -12.97
N ILE A 115 -9.29 -9.18 -11.82
CA ILE A 115 -8.08 -8.67 -11.16
C ILE A 115 -7.29 -9.86 -10.58
N ALA A 116 -6.37 -10.40 -11.37
CA ALA A 116 -5.28 -11.18 -10.85
C ALA A 116 -4.29 -10.21 -10.20
N SER A 117 -4.04 -10.33 -8.89
CA SER A 117 -3.15 -9.49 -8.06
C SER A 117 -1.69 -9.38 -8.53
N LYS A 118 -1.33 -9.95 -9.68
CA LYS A 118 0.01 -10.01 -10.26
C LYS A 118 0.45 -8.69 -10.90
N ASP A 119 -0.50 -7.92 -11.41
CA ASP A 119 -0.23 -6.70 -12.21
C ASP A 119 -0.13 -5.42 -11.34
N LEU A 120 -0.28 -5.54 -10.03
CA LEU A 120 -0.13 -4.40 -9.11
C LEU A 120 1.34 -4.01 -8.93
N PRO A 121 1.68 -2.71 -8.83
CA PRO A 121 2.99 -2.25 -8.41
C PRO A 121 3.43 -2.86 -7.08
N PHE A 122 4.74 -3.08 -6.90
CA PHE A 122 5.32 -3.79 -5.76
C PHE A 122 4.80 -3.30 -4.40
N LEU A 123 4.84 -1.98 -4.14
CA LEU A 123 4.42 -1.42 -2.85
C LEU A 123 2.91 -1.55 -2.61
N GLU A 124 2.10 -1.57 -3.67
CA GLU A 124 0.66 -1.82 -3.55
C GLU A 124 0.37 -3.27 -3.17
N LYS A 125 1.15 -4.23 -3.69
CA LYS A 125 1.09 -5.64 -3.22
C LYS A 125 1.43 -5.75 -1.74
N VAL A 126 2.48 -5.04 -1.30
CA VAL A 126 2.89 -5.02 0.12
C VAL A 126 1.79 -4.42 0.98
N LEU A 127 1.27 -3.24 0.62
CA LEU A 127 0.19 -2.57 1.34
C LEU A 127 -1.04 -3.48 1.52
N LEU A 128 -1.53 -4.07 0.43
CA LEU A 128 -2.72 -4.93 0.45
C LEU A 128 -2.55 -6.19 1.31
N ARG A 129 -1.35 -6.78 1.36
CA ARG A 129 -1.08 -8.03 2.10
C ARG A 129 -0.72 -7.78 3.56
N SER A 130 -0.18 -6.60 3.87
CA SER A 130 0.38 -6.26 5.19
C SER A 130 -0.64 -5.71 6.18
N GLY A 131 -1.72 -5.10 5.68
CA GLY A 131 -2.68 -4.39 6.53
C GLY A 131 -2.16 -3.03 7.02
N LEU A 132 -1.11 -2.50 6.38
CA LEU A 132 -0.59 -1.16 6.65
C LEU A 132 -1.60 -0.08 6.22
N GLU A 133 -1.50 1.10 6.83
CA GLU A 133 -2.44 2.20 6.62
C GLU A 133 -2.18 2.94 5.31
N ASP A 134 -0.92 3.05 4.88
CA ASP A 134 -0.55 3.75 3.65
C ASP A 134 0.71 3.19 2.94
N ILE A 135 0.95 3.73 1.73
CA ILE A 135 2.05 3.30 0.85
C ILE A 135 3.43 3.77 1.32
N PHE A 136 3.52 4.83 2.15
CA PHE A 136 4.77 5.30 2.72
C PHE A 136 5.26 4.36 3.82
N ASP A 137 4.35 3.85 4.63
CA ASP A 137 4.64 2.77 5.60
C ASP A 137 5.07 1.48 4.89
N ALA A 138 4.38 1.12 3.79
CA ALA A 138 4.77 -0.03 2.96
C ALA A 138 6.18 0.13 2.37
N ARG A 139 6.54 1.35 1.95
CA ARG A 139 7.88 1.69 1.47
C ARG A 139 8.91 1.57 2.59
N ASP A 140 8.69 2.25 3.70
CA ASP A 140 9.63 2.30 4.83
C ASP A 140 9.91 0.90 5.37
N VAL A 141 8.87 0.10 5.62
CA VAL A 141 9.06 -1.27 6.08
C VAL A 141 9.76 -2.16 5.05
N THR A 142 9.51 -1.95 3.75
CA THR A 142 10.23 -2.67 2.70
C THR A 142 11.72 -2.34 2.74
N GLU A 143 12.09 -1.05 2.84
CA GLU A 143 13.48 -0.62 2.93
C GLU A 143 14.18 -1.27 4.15
N VAL A 144 13.48 -1.32 5.30
CA VAL A 144 14.00 -1.96 6.51
C VAL A 144 14.14 -3.48 6.35
N VAL A 145 13.11 -4.18 5.84
CA VAL A 145 13.16 -5.63 5.62
C VAL A 145 14.31 -5.97 4.67
N PHE A 146 14.44 -5.24 3.56
CA PHE A 146 15.54 -5.42 2.61
C PHE A 146 16.90 -5.15 3.25
N ARG A 147 17.04 -4.10 4.07
CA ARG A 147 18.28 -3.85 4.82
C ARG A 147 18.64 -5.02 5.73
N VAL A 148 17.70 -5.53 6.52
CA VAL A 148 17.97 -6.63 7.45
C VAL A 148 18.28 -7.93 6.69
N MET A 149 17.63 -8.16 5.53
CA MET A 149 18.00 -9.26 4.63
C MET A 149 19.43 -9.12 4.11
N ARG A 150 19.83 -7.93 3.63
CA ARG A 150 21.20 -7.69 3.15
C ARG A 150 22.25 -7.92 4.24
N ASP A 151 21.96 -7.54 5.49
CA ASP A 151 22.86 -7.75 6.62
C ASP A 151 23.14 -9.25 6.90
N LEU A 152 22.27 -10.15 6.44
CA LEU A 152 22.40 -11.60 6.61
C LEU A 152 23.23 -12.29 5.52
N MET A 153 23.48 -11.65 4.38
CA MET A 153 24.10 -12.27 3.21
C MET A 153 25.44 -11.62 2.83
N THR A 154 26.19 -12.25 1.92
CA THR A 154 27.42 -11.62 1.39
C THR A 154 27.05 -10.54 0.37
N THR A 155 27.98 -9.61 0.11
CA THR A 155 27.82 -8.59 -0.93
C THR A 155 27.48 -9.22 -2.28
N GLU A 156 28.17 -10.29 -2.66
CA GLU A 156 27.93 -10.94 -3.95
C GLU A 156 26.53 -11.58 -4.04
N ALA A 157 26.01 -12.12 -2.93
CA ALA A 157 24.64 -12.63 -2.87
C ALA A 157 23.63 -11.49 -2.96
N ALA A 158 23.87 -10.37 -2.26
CA ALA A 158 23.02 -9.20 -2.31
C ALA A 158 22.97 -8.58 -3.72
N ASP A 159 24.11 -8.50 -4.41
CA ASP A 159 24.22 -7.98 -5.79
C ASP A 159 23.45 -8.88 -6.78
N ARG A 160 23.46 -10.20 -6.58
CA ARG A 160 22.68 -11.14 -7.42
C ARG A 160 21.17 -10.98 -7.22
N VAL A 161 20.73 -10.72 -5.99
CA VAL A 161 19.31 -10.44 -5.70
C VAL A 161 18.91 -9.12 -6.36
N GLU A 162 19.70 -8.07 -6.18
CA GLU A 162 19.47 -6.74 -6.78
C GLU A 162 19.30 -6.80 -8.31
N ALA A 163 20.13 -7.59 -8.99
CA ALA A 163 20.09 -7.73 -10.44
C ALA A 163 18.75 -8.27 -10.97
N GLU A 164 18.01 -9.03 -10.16
CA GLU A 164 16.67 -9.52 -10.50
C GLU A 164 15.54 -8.57 -10.04
N LEU A 165 15.83 -7.65 -9.11
CA LEU A 165 14.91 -6.59 -8.68
C LEU A 165 14.92 -5.36 -9.60
N HIS A 166 15.90 -5.24 -10.50
CA HIS A 166 15.91 -4.28 -11.59
C HIS A 166 14.89 -4.69 -12.67
N LYS A 167 13.65 -4.26 -12.48
CA LYS A 167 12.66 -4.17 -13.56
C LYS A 167 12.36 -2.68 -13.76
N GLU A 168 12.39 -2.23 -15.01
CA GLU A 168 12.04 -0.85 -15.37
C GLU A 168 10.72 -0.49 -14.67
N ALA A 169 10.76 0.52 -13.79
CA ALA A 169 9.56 0.99 -13.12
C ALA A 169 8.54 1.39 -14.19
N LEU A 170 7.35 0.79 -14.16
CA LEU A 170 6.25 1.26 -15.00
C LEU A 170 6.06 2.76 -14.74
N PRO A 171 5.86 3.60 -15.78
CA PRO A 171 5.80 5.03 -15.61
C PRO A 171 4.60 5.42 -14.71
N ALA A 172 4.88 5.79 -13.46
CA ALA A 172 3.91 6.36 -12.53
C ALA A 172 3.79 7.88 -12.74
N GLU A 173 2.61 8.49 -12.59
CA GLU A 173 2.47 9.95 -12.74
C GLU A 173 3.16 10.74 -11.61
N ASP A 174 3.29 10.13 -10.43
CA ASP A 174 4.08 10.69 -9.33
C ASP A 174 5.52 10.15 -9.40
N LYS A 175 6.47 11.04 -9.71
CA LYS A 175 7.90 10.71 -9.77
C LYS A 175 8.45 10.19 -8.44
N SER A 176 7.81 10.48 -7.31
CA SER A 176 8.21 9.94 -6.00
C SER A 176 7.84 8.46 -5.82
N LEU A 177 6.95 7.94 -6.65
CA LEU A 177 6.52 6.54 -6.69
C LEU A 177 7.16 5.75 -7.85
N GLN A 178 7.88 6.44 -8.76
CA GLN A 178 8.77 5.82 -9.76
C GLN A 178 10.07 5.34 -9.09
N MET A 179 9.97 4.50 -8.06
CA MET A 179 11.12 3.79 -7.51
C MET A 179 11.17 2.40 -8.09
N GLU A 180 12.32 2.01 -8.62
CA GLU A 180 12.56 0.61 -8.92
C GLU A 180 12.64 -0.17 -7.61
N ILE A 181 12.31 -1.45 -7.65
CA ILE A 181 12.40 -2.31 -6.46
C ILE A 181 13.87 -2.38 -6.00
N ALA A 182 14.81 -2.23 -6.93
CA ALA A 182 16.23 -2.07 -6.66
C ALA A 182 16.57 -0.80 -5.87
N ASP A 183 15.84 0.30 -6.01
CA ASP A 183 16.06 1.51 -5.22
C ASP A 183 15.70 1.26 -3.74
N LEU A 184 14.62 0.50 -3.48
CA LEU A 184 14.27 0.03 -2.14
C LEU A 184 15.34 -0.92 -1.58
N TRP A 185 15.99 -1.68 -2.47
CA TRP A 185 17.08 -2.59 -2.13
C TRP A 185 18.41 -1.90 -1.84
N HIS A 186 18.63 -0.63 -2.20
CA HIS A 186 19.91 0.02 -1.92
C HIS A 186 20.00 0.71 -0.56
N ASP A 187 18.86 0.99 0.10
CA ASP A 187 18.74 1.93 1.22
C ASP A 187 19.15 3.34 0.80
N THR A 188 18.26 4.31 1.06
CA THR A 188 18.41 5.69 0.58
C THR A 188 19.57 6.46 1.27
N ASN A 189 20.27 5.85 2.23
CA ASN A 189 21.44 6.44 2.88
C ASN A 189 22.79 6.06 2.21
N PRO A 190 23.44 6.97 1.46
CA PRO A 190 24.66 6.69 0.67
C PRO A 190 25.89 6.30 1.51
N ILE A 191 25.90 6.60 2.82
CA ILE A 191 26.98 6.22 3.73
C ILE A 191 26.85 4.76 4.17
N VAL A 192 25.61 4.26 4.32
CA VAL A 192 25.31 2.87 4.70
C VAL A 192 25.56 1.93 3.53
N GLY A 193 25.19 2.32 2.31
CA GLY A 193 25.47 1.56 1.07
C GLY A 193 26.96 1.37 0.77
N PHE A 194 27.82 2.30 1.20
CA PHE A 194 29.28 2.14 1.09
C PHE A 194 29.87 1.23 2.18
N LEU A 195 29.32 1.25 3.40
CA LEU A 195 29.82 0.46 4.54
C LEU A 195 29.32 -1.00 4.55
N SER A 196 28.18 -1.30 3.92
CA SER A 196 27.63 -2.65 3.81
C SER A 196 28.53 -3.59 2.98
N ARG A 197 29.21 -3.07 1.96
CA ARG A 197 30.08 -3.86 1.05
C ARG A 197 31.33 -4.45 1.69
N VAL A 198 31.75 -3.93 2.85
CA VAL A 198 33.00 -4.31 3.53
C VAL A 198 32.74 -5.18 4.77
N ARG A 199 31.48 -5.39 5.15
CA ARG A 199 31.13 -6.07 6.40
C ARG A 199 30.77 -7.54 6.12
N PRO A 200 31.37 -8.52 6.82
CA PRO A 200 30.99 -9.92 6.68
C PRO A 200 29.54 -10.15 7.13
N PRO A 201 28.85 -11.18 6.61
CA PRO A 201 27.47 -11.49 6.99
C PRO A 201 27.31 -11.68 8.49
N TRP A 202 26.20 -11.20 9.05
CA TRP A 202 25.89 -11.23 10.48
C TRP A 202 25.36 -12.59 10.94
N GLN A 203 25.94 -13.66 10.39
CA GLN A 203 25.62 -15.06 10.71
C GLN A 203 26.67 -15.76 11.59
N GLY A 204 27.82 -15.11 11.83
CA GLY A 204 28.89 -15.65 12.66
C GLY A 204 28.54 -15.78 14.15
N PRO A 205 29.28 -16.59 14.93
CA PRO A 205 29.08 -16.71 16.37
C PRO A 205 29.41 -15.39 17.08
N GLY A 206 28.51 -14.91 17.94
CA GLY A 206 28.72 -13.72 18.79
C GLY A 206 27.51 -12.79 18.88
N ILE A 207 27.67 -11.67 19.59
CA ILE A 207 26.63 -10.65 19.85
C ILE A 207 26.11 -9.94 18.59
N PHE A 208 26.73 -10.18 17.43
CA PHE A 208 26.34 -9.61 16.14
C PHE A 208 25.50 -10.57 15.31
N LYS A 209 25.20 -11.79 15.79
CA LYS A 209 24.27 -12.68 15.09
C LYS A 209 22.89 -12.04 15.00
N ILE A 210 22.29 -12.06 13.82
CA ILE A 210 20.87 -11.75 13.62
C ILE A 210 20.13 -13.08 13.62
N ASP A 211 19.47 -13.38 14.73
CA ASP A 211 18.49 -14.46 14.81
C ASP A 211 17.10 -13.95 14.43
N SER A 212 16.10 -14.83 14.48
CA SER A 212 14.74 -14.48 14.08
C SER A 212 14.12 -13.39 14.95
N ASP A 213 14.37 -13.42 16.25
CA ASP A 213 13.85 -12.41 17.18
C ASP A 213 14.47 -11.04 16.88
N ARG A 214 15.78 -10.99 16.64
CA ARG A 214 16.46 -9.75 16.28
C ARG A 214 16.05 -9.24 14.90
N PHE A 215 15.79 -10.13 13.94
CA PHE A 215 15.26 -9.74 12.63
C PHE A 215 13.92 -9.01 12.79
N LEU A 216 12.95 -9.65 13.44
CA LEU A 216 11.60 -9.10 13.63
C LEU A 216 11.61 -7.85 14.52
N PHE A 217 12.47 -7.83 15.54
CA PHE A 217 12.67 -6.66 16.38
C PHE A 217 13.19 -5.47 15.57
N ARG A 218 14.22 -5.67 14.73
CA ARG A 218 14.76 -4.60 13.88
C ARG A 218 13.70 -4.10 12.89
N VAL A 219 12.93 -4.98 12.28
CA VAL A 219 11.82 -4.57 11.41
C VAL A 219 10.84 -3.69 12.17
N ALA A 220 10.34 -4.12 13.32
CA ALA A 220 9.33 -3.38 14.09
C ALA A 220 9.84 -2.07 14.73
N ASN A 221 11.15 -1.95 15.00
CA ASN A 221 11.73 -0.77 15.66
C ASN A 221 12.41 0.21 14.70
N GLU A 222 12.85 -0.23 13.53
CA GLU A 222 13.52 0.63 12.55
C GLU A 222 12.58 1.14 11.47
N SER A 223 11.33 0.65 11.41
CA SER A 223 10.28 1.17 10.53
C SER A 223 9.23 1.95 11.32
N SER A 224 8.48 2.78 10.61
CA SER A 224 7.60 3.80 11.17
C SER A 224 6.14 3.33 11.29
N PHE A 225 5.84 2.06 10.98
CA PHE A 225 4.48 1.54 10.95
C PHE A 225 3.90 1.32 12.36
N SER A 226 2.57 1.38 12.46
CA SER A 226 1.82 1.21 13.72
C SER A 226 2.10 -0.13 14.40
N HIS A 227 2.33 -0.10 15.72
CA HIS A 227 2.51 -1.32 16.54
C HIS A 227 1.25 -2.19 16.67
N GLU A 228 0.10 -1.72 16.19
CA GLU A 228 -1.15 -2.50 16.16
C GLU A 228 -1.17 -3.53 15.02
N VAL A 229 -0.34 -3.34 13.99
CA VAL A 229 -0.24 -4.25 12.84
C VAL A 229 0.67 -5.43 13.20
N ASP A 230 0.26 -6.65 12.84
CA ASP A 230 1.06 -7.84 13.06
C ASP A 230 2.36 -7.80 12.23
N ARG A 231 3.48 -7.59 12.92
CA ARG A 231 4.82 -7.55 12.33
C ARG A 231 5.15 -8.78 11.46
N GLU A 232 4.65 -9.96 11.79
CA GLU A 232 4.91 -11.17 11.01
C GLU A 232 4.11 -11.16 9.70
N GLN A 233 2.88 -10.65 9.74
CA GLN A 233 2.07 -10.42 8.55
C GLN A 233 2.73 -9.39 7.62
N VAL A 234 3.27 -8.30 8.17
CA VAL A 234 3.97 -7.27 7.38
C VAL A 234 5.22 -7.85 6.71
N VAL A 235 6.02 -8.62 7.45
CA VAL A 235 7.21 -9.29 6.87
C VAL A 235 6.81 -10.31 5.80
N LYS A 236 5.75 -11.10 6.01
CA LYS A 236 5.22 -12.02 5.00
C LYS A 236 4.73 -11.30 3.76
N ALA A 237 4.09 -10.13 3.90
CA ALA A 237 3.63 -9.32 2.78
C ALA A 237 4.80 -8.88 1.88
N VAL A 238 5.89 -8.37 2.49
CA VAL A 238 7.11 -8.00 1.77
C VAL A 238 7.71 -9.23 1.09
N PHE A 239 7.88 -10.34 1.81
CA PHE A 239 8.43 -11.58 1.24
C PHE A 239 7.61 -12.10 0.06
N SER A 240 6.29 -12.10 0.19
CA SER A 240 5.35 -12.54 -0.85
C SER A 240 5.51 -11.69 -2.11
N ALA A 241 5.51 -10.36 -1.96
CA ALA A 241 5.73 -9.44 -3.08
C ALA A 241 7.11 -9.63 -3.71
N THR A 242 8.17 -9.78 -2.92
CA THR A 242 9.53 -9.99 -3.42
C THR A 242 9.69 -11.29 -4.20
N LYS A 243 9.09 -12.38 -3.74
CA LYS A 243 9.17 -13.68 -4.44
C LYS A 243 8.53 -13.67 -5.82
N GLU A 244 7.54 -12.81 -6.06
CA GLU A 244 6.95 -12.65 -7.40
C GLU A 244 7.90 -11.98 -8.40
N GLU A 245 8.90 -11.25 -7.89
CA GLU A 245 9.87 -10.51 -8.70
C GLU A 245 11.14 -11.31 -8.98
N LEU A 246 11.37 -12.39 -8.22
CA LEU A 246 12.59 -13.17 -8.27
C LEU A 246 12.42 -14.53 -8.98
N SER A 247 13.51 -15.02 -9.55
CA SER A 247 13.61 -16.39 -10.03
C SER A 247 13.62 -17.40 -8.88
N GLN A 248 13.23 -18.64 -9.16
CA GLN A 248 13.27 -19.72 -8.16
C GLN A 248 14.67 -19.95 -7.58
N GLU A 249 15.73 -19.73 -8.37
CA GLU A 249 17.10 -19.86 -7.88
C GLU A 249 17.41 -18.80 -6.83
N ARG A 250 17.01 -17.54 -7.06
CA ARG A 250 17.18 -16.44 -6.10
C ARG A 250 16.32 -16.59 -4.86
N ILE A 251 15.10 -17.12 -5.00
CA ILE A 251 14.23 -17.43 -3.86
C ILE A 251 14.88 -18.44 -2.91
N GLN A 252 15.50 -19.49 -3.46
CA GLN A 252 16.19 -20.51 -2.66
C GLN A 252 17.50 -20.01 -2.07
N GLU A 253 18.25 -19.20 -2.83
CA GLU A 253 19.47 -18.55 -2.33
C GLU A 253 19.17 -17.68 -1.11
N ILE A 254 18.15 -16.81 -1.18
CA ILE A 254 17.70 -15.98 -0.05
C ILE A 254 17.31 -16.86 1.14
N ALA A 255 16.51 -17.91 0.93
CA ALA A 255 16.05 -18.79 2.01
C ALA A 255 17.22 -19.40 2.81
N SER A 256 18.35 -19.70 2.15
CA SER A 256 19.56 -20.23 2.80
C SER A 256 20.22 -19.25 3.78
N TRP A 257 19.99 -17.94 3.62
CA TRP A 257 20.51 -16.90 4.49
C TRP A 257 19.59 -16.54 5.66
N LEU A 258 18.32 -16.97 5.62
CA LEU A 258 17.33 -16.55 6.63
C LEU A 258 17.43 -17.39 7.92
N PRO A 259 17.36 -16.75 9.11
CA PRO A 259 17.22 -17.43 10.39
C PRO A 259 15.98 -18.32 10.44
N ASP A 260 16.01 -19.40 11.21
CA ASP A 260 15.04 -20.51 11.11
C ASP A 260 13.56 -20.08 11.09
N TYR A 261 13.10 -19.25 12.04
CA TYR A 261 11.70 -18.82 12.06
C TYR A 261 11.37 -17.84 10.94
N VAL A 262 12.29 -16.93 10.59
CA VAL A 262 12.11 -15.99 9.47
C VAL A 262 12.08 -16.73 8.13
N ARG A 263 12.86 -17.81 8.00
CA ARG A 263 12.84 -18.71 6.84
C ARG A 263 11.49 -19.40 6.71
N LYS A 264 10.90 -19.83 7.82
CA LYS A 264 9.52 -20.35 7.83
C LYS A 264 8.53 -19.29 7.33
N LEU A 265 8.63 -18.04 7.79
CA LEU A 265 7.80 -16.95 7.26
C LEU A 265 8.01 -16.74 5.75
N TRP A 266 9.26 -16.83 5.27
CA TRP A 266 9.61 -16.76 3.85
C TRP A 266 9.02 -17.91 3.03
N GLU A 267 9.02 -19.13 3.55
CA GLU A 267 8.43 -20.30 2.88
C GLU A 267 6.89 -20.22 2.84
N GLU A 268 6.27 -19.70 3.89
CA GLU A 268 4.81 -19.57 4.03
C GLU A 268 4.19 -18.38 3.28
N ALA A 269 4.98 -17.35 2.97
CA ALA A 269 4.53 -16.13 2.27
C ALA A 269 4.10 -16.39 0.81
#